data_AF-A0A7L1P348-F1
#
_entry.id   AF-A0A7L1P348-F1
#
_cell.length_a   1.000
_cell.length_b   1.000
_cell.length_c   1.000
_cell.angle_alpha   90.00
_cell.angle_beta   90.00
_cell.angle_gamma   90.00
#
_symmetry.space_group_name_H-M   'P 1'
#
loop_
_entity.id
_entity.type
_entity.pdbx_description
1 polymer ?
#
loop_
_entity_poly.entity_id
_entity_poly.type
_entity_poly.pdbx_seq_one_letter_code
_entity_poly.pdbx_strand_id
1 'polypeptide(L)'
;RQFVEEEALDFARRHPDVVLYVSPCSDRAPVLLAEYLNGTVREELIASKTSKDIMQLATKLAGQSGLDIIRIRKPFHTDNPSIQGQWHALTNKPSILNIQGPRLQ
;
A
#
# COMPACT_ATOMS: atom_id res chain seq x y z
N ARG A 1 -3.89 0.69 27.73
CA ARG A 1 -5.06 0.18 28.49
C ARG A 1 -6.33 0.90 28.08
N GLN A 2 -6.41 2.22 28.25
CA GLN A 2 -7.57 3.04 27.87
C GLN A 2 -8.14 2.72 26.47
N PHE A 3 -7.28 2.56 25.45
CA PHE A 3 -7.73 2.14 24.10
C PHE A 3 -8.58 0.86 24.10
N VAL A 4 -8.20 -0.16 24.86
CA VAL A 4 -8.95 -1.43 24.92
C VAL A 4 -10.29 -1.27 25.59
N GLU A 5 -10.37 -0.39 26.60
CA GLU A 5 -11.58 -0.17 27.41
C GLU A 5 -12.59 0.72 26.70
N GLU A 6 -12.14 1.76 25.99
CA GLU A 6 -13.00 2.81 25.45
C GLU A 6 -13.16 2.76 23.92
N GLU A 7 -12.11 2.37 23.19
CA GLU A 7 -12.02 2.65 21.76
C GLU A 7 -11.96 1.39 20.88
N ALA A 8 -11.47 0.27 21.41
CA ALA A 8 -11.26 -0.97 20.65
C ALA A 8 -12.56 -1.59 20.11
N LEU A 9 -13.65 -1.52 20.87
CA LEU A 9 -14.95 -2.03 20.44
C LEU A 9 -15.50 -1.22 19.25
N ASP A 10 -15.38 0.10 19.31
CA ASP A 10 -15.82 0.98 18.24
C ASP A 10 -14.91 0.93 17.01
N PHE A 11 -13.62 0.62 17.20
CA PHE A 11 -12.74 0.25 16.11
C PHE A 11 -13.23 -1.02 15.40
N ALA A 12 -13.47 -2.11 16.13
CA ALA A 12 -13.91 -3.38 15.56
C ALA A 12 -15.28 -3.27 14.85
N ARG A 13 -16.20 -2.46 15.38
CA ARG A 13 -17.49 -2.18 14.72
C ARG A 13 -17.34 -1.44 13.39
N ARG A 14 -16.37 -0.53 13.28
CA ARG A 14 -16.10 0.23 12.05
C ARG A 14 -15.31 -0.57 11.02
N HIS A 15 -14.56 -1.57 11.46
CA HIS A 15 -13.73 -2.43 10.63
C HIS A 15 -14.14 -3.91 10.77
N PRO A 16 -15.31 -4.31 10.25
CA PRO A 16 -15.77 -5.71 10.32
C PRO A 16 -14.88 -6.67 9.51
N ASP A 17 -14.02 -6.15 8.64
CA ASP A 17 -13.01 -6.85 7.84
C ASP A 17 -11.73 -7.16 8.63
N VAL A 18 -11.57 -6.63 9.84
CA VAL A 18 -10.38 -6.79 10.68
C VAL A 18 -10.73 -7.56 11.96
N VAL A 19 -9.91 -8.54 12.32
CA VAL A 19 -10.00 -9.23 13.61
C VAL A 19 -8.98 -8.63 14.57
N LEU A 20 -9.45 -8.15 15.72
CA LEU A 20 -8.61 -7.57 16.77
C LEU A 20 -8.44 -8.56 17.93
N TYR A 21 -7.21 -9.03 18.14
CA TYR A 21 -6.84 -9.82 19.31
C TYR A 21 -6.15 -8.95 20.36
N VAL A 22 -6.49 -9.15 21.63
CA VAL A 22 -5.83 -8.48 22.76
C VAL A 22 -5.20 -9.55 23.64
N SER A 23 -3.86 -9.55 23.70
CA SER A 23 -3.08 -10.43 24.57
C SER A 23 -2.41 -9.61 25.66
N PRO A 24 -2.90 -9.65 26.92
CA PRO A 24 -2.25 -8.98 28.04
C PRO A 24 -0.87 -9.60 28.32
N CYS A 25 0.16 -8.76 28.40
CA CYS A 25 1.52 -9.16 28.76
C CYS A 25 2.10 -8.15 29.75
N SER A 26 2.72 -8.62 30.82
CA SER A 26 3.28 -7.79 31.90
C SER A 26 4.74 -7.39 31.69
N ASP A 27 5.52 -8.18 30.94
CA ASP A 27 6.98 -8.06 30.90
C ASP A 27 7.51 -7.40 29.61
N ARG A 28 6.62 -7.08 28.66
CA ARG A 28 6.98 -6.56 27.35
C ARG A 28 6.36 -5.20 27.11
N ALA A 29 7.10 -4.34 26.40
CA ALA A 29 6.54 -3.09 25.92
C ALA A 29 5.33 -3.38 25.02
N PRO A 30 4.24 -2.59 25.11
CA PRO A 30 3.04 -2.85 24.34
C PRO A 30 3.31 -2.56 22.87
N VAL A 31 2.92 -3.51 22.02
CA VAL A 31 3.08 -3.44 20.57
C VAL A 31 1.73 -3.66 19.89
N LEU A 32 1.55 -2.98 18.76
CA LEU A 32 0.45 -3.22 17.85
C LEU A 32 1.00 -3.99 16.65
N LEU A 33 0.50 -5.20 16.45
CA LEU A 33 0.93 -6.08 15.38
C LEU A 33 -0.20 -6.20 14.35
N ALA A 34 0.09 -5.86 13.10
CA ALA A 34 -0.82 -5.96 11.97
C ALA A 34 -0.31 -7.01 10.97
N GLU A 35 -1.10 -8.07 10.78
CA GLU A 35 -0.85 -9.12 9.78
C GLU A 35 -1.75 -8.86 8.57
N TYR A 36 -1.16 -8.90 7.37
CA TYR A 36 -1.85 -8.63 6.12
C TYR A 36 -2.03 -9.91 5.31
N LEU A 37 -3.02 -9.92 4.40
CA LEU A 37 -3.33 -11.07 3.55
C LEU A 37 -2.16 -11.52 2.66
N ASN A 38 -1.25 -10.61 2.31
CA ASN A 38 -0.05 -10.92 1.55
C ASN A 38 1.07 -11.56 2.40
N GLY A 39 0.84 -11.78 3.70
CA GLY A 39 1.80 -12.36 4.64
C GLY A 39 2.75 -11.35 5.27
N THR A 40 2.67 -10.06 4.90
CA THR A 40 3.46 -9.01 5.57
C THR A 40 2.98 -8.85 7.00
N VAL A 41 3.92 -8.69 7.93
CA VAL A 41 3.65 -8.37 9.32
C VAL A 41 4.27 -7.02 9.65
N ARG A 42 3.50 -6.14 10.29
CA ARG A 42 3.99 -4.86 10.80
C ARG A 42 3.83 -4.78 12.29
N GLU A 43 4.95 -4.54 12.96
CA GLU A 43 5.01 -4.30 14.39
C GLU A 43 5.28 -2.82 14.63
N GLU A 44 4.42 -2.18 15.42
CA GLU A 44 4.55 -0.79 15.82
C GLU A 44 4.55 -0.68 17.35
N LEU A 45 5.60 -0.08 17.89
CA LEU A 45 5.69 0.19 19.33
C LEU A 45 4.66 1.26 19.73
N ILE A 46 3.80 0.94 20.70
CA ILE A 46 2.76 1.85 21.19
C ILE A 46 2.99 2.31 22.63
N ALA A 47 4.21 2.12 23.14
CA ALA A 47 4.63 2.64 24.44
C ALA A 47 4.45 4.17 24.50
N SER A 48 3.88 4.65 25.60
CA SER A 48 3.66 6.08 25.87
C SER A 48 2.78 6.83 24.84
N LYS A 49 1.99 6.12 24.03
CA LYS A 49 0.99 6.72 23.13
C LYS A 49 -0.35 6.91 23.84
N THR A 50 -1.07 7.97 23.48
CA THR A 50 -2.44 8.16 23.97
C THR A 50 -3.41 7.20 23.28
N SER A 51 -4.60 6.99 23.85
CA SER A 51 -5.64 6.15 23.26
C SER A 51 -5.99 6.58 21.82
N LYS A 52 -6.15 7.90 21.63
CA LYS A 52 -6.42 8.52 20.33
C LYS A 52 -5.30 8.28 19.32
N ASP A 53 -4.03 8.37 19.73
CA ASP A 53 -2.90 8.10 18.84
C ASP A 53 -2.86 6.63 18.42
N ILE A 54 -3.18 5.72 19.33
CA ILE A 54 -3.28 4.29 19.05
C ILE A 54 -4.43 4.02 18.07
N MET A 55 -5.58 4.68 18.24
CA MET A 55 -6.69 4.58 17.30
C MET A 55 -6.35 5.10 15.91
N GLN A 56 -5.67 6.24 15.82
CA GLN A 56 -5.19 6.76 14.53
C GLN A 56 -4.19 5.79 13.88
N LEU A 57 -3.28 5.21 14.66
CA LEU A 57 -2.33 4.21 14.19
C LEU A 57 -3.04 2.94 13.71
N ALA A 58 -3.99 2.39 14.47
CA ALA A 58 -4.76 1.21 14.10
C ALA A 58 -5.58 1.45 12.83
N THR A 59 -6.23 2.61 12.72
CA THR A 59 -6.98 3.02 11.52
C THR A 59 -6.05 3.15 10.31
N LYS A 60 -4.85 3.73 10.49
CA LYS A 60 -3.82 3.81 9.45
C LYS A 60 -3.39 2.42 8.98
N LEU A 61 -3.13 1.49 9.91
CA LEU A 61 -2.71 0.13 9.59
C LEU A 61 -3.80 -0.65 8.87
N ALA A 62 -5.07 -0.53 9.30
CA ALA A 62 -6.23 -1.14 8.63
C ALA A 62 -6.44 -0.61 7.21
N GLY A 63 -6.15 0.67 6.96
CA GLY A 63 -6.23 1.27 5.62
C GLY A 63 -5.06 0.97 4.68
N GLN A 64 -4.02 0.26 5.14
CA GLN A 64 -2.85 -0.09 4.33
C GLN A 64 -3.00 -1.47 3.68
N SER A 65 -2.30 -1.70 2.57
CA SER A 65 -2.37 -2.94 1.81
C SER A 65 -1.38 -4.03 2.24
N GLY A 66 -0.46 -3.73 3.16
CA GLY A 66 0.65 -4.62 3.52
C GLY A 66 1.84 -4.59 2.56
N LEU A 67 1.82 -3.75 1.51
CA LEU A 67 3.01 -3.52 0.67
C LEU A 67 4.09 -2.75 1.43
N ASP A 68 5.35 -3.05 1.15
CA ASP A 68 6.51 -2.42 1.80
C ASP A 68 6.51 -0.89 1.68
N ILE A 69 6.82 -0.22 2.79
CA ILE A 69 7.04 1.24 2.79
C ILE A 69 8.46 1.49 2.28
N ILE A 70 8.57 1.54 0.96
CA ILE A 70 9.78 1.87 0.24
C ILE A 70 9.48 2.97 -0.78
N ARG A 71 10.53 3.50 -1.41
CA ARG A 71 10.39 4.56 -2.41
C ARG A 71 9.58 4.06 -3.62
N ILE A 72 8.38 4.62 -3.80
CA ILE A 72 7.57 4.44 -5.00
C ILE A 72 8.20 5.22 -6.15
N ARG A 73 8.49 4.55 -7.27
CA ARG A 73 9.15 5.19 -8.43
C ARG A 73 8.19 6.02 -9.28
N LYS A 74 6.96 5.54 -9.46
CA LYS A 74 5.91 6.20 -10.24
C LYS A 74 4.61 6.16 -9.43
N PRO A 75 3.91 7.30 -9.22
CA PRO A 75 2.67 7.34 -8.46
C PRO A 75 1.45 6.85 -9.27
N PHE A 76 1.69 6.23 -10.44
CA PHE A 76 0.67 5.66 -11.30
C PHE A 76 1.18 4.34 -11.87
N HIS A 77 0.23 3.45 -12.17
CA HIS A 77 0.46 2.18 -12.82
C HIS A 77 -0.69 1.93 -13.80
N THR A 78 -0.37 1.40 -14.99
CA THR A 78 -1.34 0.92 -15.97
C THR A 78 -0.71 -0.24 -16.72
N ASP A 79 -1.46 -1.32 -16.87
CA ASP A 79 -1.08 -2.44 -17.73
C ASP A 79 -1.30 -2.11 -19.22
N ASN A 80 -2.10 -1.08 -19.52
CA ASN A 80 -2.47 -0.67 -20.86
C ASN A 80 -2.10 0.80 -21.09
N PRO A 81 -0.82 1.11 -21.40
CA PRO A 81 -0.34 2.50 -21.49
C PRO A 81 -0.76 3.24 -22.77
N SER A 82 -1.18 2.54 -23.84
CA SER A 82 -1.65 3.16 -25.08
C SER A 82 -2.96 2.54 -25.55
N ILE A 83 -3.82 3.37 -26.16
CA ILE A 83 -5.13 2.98 -26.71
C ILE A 83 -5.08 2.89 -28.24
N GLN A 84 -4.36 3.80 -28.91
CA GLN A 84 -4.33 3.92 -30.39
C GLN A 84 -3.04 3.36 -31.02
N GLY A 85 -2.25 2.62 -30.24
CA GLY A 85 -0.94 2.12 -30.64
C GLY A 85 0.19 2.93 -30.03
N GLN A 86 1.25 2.25 -29.63
CA GLN A 86 2.44 2.91 -29.10
C GLN A 86 3.19 3.59 -30.25
N TRP A 87 3.67 4.81 -30.01
CA TRP A 87 4.52 5.49 -30.99
C TRP A 87 5.77 4.67 -31.29
N HIS A 88 6.11 4.59 -32.57
CA HIS A 88 7.37 4.04 -33.05
C HIS A 88 7.94 4.97 -34.13
N ALA A 89 9.22 4.80 -34.48
CA ALA A 89 9.94 5.71 -35.37
C ALA A 89 9.30 5.87 -36.77
N LEU A 90 8.41 4.96 -37.18
CA LEU A 90 7.71 4.98 -38.47
C LEU A 90 6.26 5.47 -38.40
N THR A 91 5.71 5.75 -37.21
CA THR A 91 4.28 6.10 -37.05
C THR A 91 3.85 7.28 -37.93
N ASN A 92 4.72 8.28 -38.07
CA ASN A 92 4.46 9.49 -38.86
C ASN A 92 5.31 9.55 -40.14
N LYS A 93 5.74 8.42 -40.69
CA LYS A 93 6.54 8.36 -41.93
C LYS A 93 5.73 7.79 -43.10
N PRO A 94 5.85 8.35 -44.31
CA PRO A 94 5.23 7.77 -45.48
C PRO A 94 5.85 6.40 -45.79
N SER A 95 5.02 5.44 -46.18
CA SER A 95 5.42 4.05 -46.42
C SER A 95 6.46 3.88 -47.53
N ILE A 96 6.58 4.84 -48.45
CA ILE A 96 7.55 4.82 -49.56
C ILE A 96 9.01 4.70 -49.09
N LEU A 97 9.33 5.23 -47.90
CA LEU A 97 10.69 5.19 -47.33
C LEU A 97 11.11 3.77 -46.91
N ASN A 98 10.14 2.90 -46.58
CA ASN A 98 10.43 1.52 -46.21
C ASN A 98 10.76 0.65 -47.43
N ILE A 99 10.28 1.03 -48.61
CA ILE A 99 10.42 0.24 -49.85
C ILE A 99 11.76 0.56 -50.53
N GLN A 100 12.16 1.84 -50.58
CA GLN A 100 13.32 2.26 -51.37
C GLN A 100 14.65 2.10 -50.63
N GLY A 101 14.64 2.06 -49.29
CA GLY A 101 15.86 2.07 -48.47
C GLY A 101 16.67 3.37 -48.60
N PRO A 102 17.67 3.60 -47.73
CA PRO A 102 18.61 4.69 -47.94
C PRO A 102 19.46 4.41 -49.19
N ARG A 103 19.60 5.40 -50.07
CA ARG A 103 20.58 5.34 -51.15
C ARG A 103 21.97 5.38 -50.52
N LEU A 104 22.65 4.25 -50.43
CA LEU A 104 24.07 4.18 -50.11
C LEU A 104 24.83 4.80 -51.30
N GLN A 105 25.52 5.91 -51.05
CA GLN A 105 26.47 6.50 -51.99
C GLN A 105 27.82 5.80 -51.89
#